data_AF-A0A3B8Z086-F1
#
_entry.id   AF-A0A3B8Z086-F1
#
_cell.length_a   1.000
_cell.length_b   1.000
_cell.length_c   1.000
_cell.angle_alpha   90.00
_cell.angle_beta   90.00
_cell.angle_gamma   90.00
#
_symmetry.space_group_name_H-M   'P 1'
#
loop_
_entity.id
_entity.type
_entity.pdbx_description
1 polymer ?
#
loop_
_entity_poly.entity_id
_entity_poly.type
_entity_poly.pdbx_seq_one_letter_code
_entity_poly.pdbx_strand_id
1 'polypeptide(L)'
;MLFYNVCDVFPGVDNAENIQRTIAEQFYKADSLLNGNYNYSYFDYAQMKGMTNQIPLQQDAAGGHGYVLYAAYKLFGDKRYLARAKSAIEALDHQTESRFYEVLLPIGVYTAARLNAEEGTDYDVAKMLDWVFEGTKSENGRTGWGIIVDKWGEYDVSGLQGSITDGGGYAFLMNSIKMAMPLVPMVKYEPEFARAIGKWMLNNVNASRLFFPDKIPDANQWLPAMQGYTNSVVAYEGLRYADDLQSPRLEGVHPVALGDGPKWHKDNPKESMFSLYSTAPVGIFGAMIEKTNVEKVLKLNCNVTDFYSDRSYPTFLLYNPYNEPVKVVYTPVREEADLFDIVSKTYLARLVKGSAEIEMPADQACVIVELPSGAEMEKGDKKLLIDKKIIAYK
;
A
#
# COMPACT_ATOMS: atom_id res chain seq x y z
N MET A 1 5.11 10.99 7.80
CA MET A 1 4.15 9.90 7.48
C MET A 1 4.19 8.79 8.52
N LEU A 2 5.21 7.91 8.57
CA LEU A 2 5.20 6.74 9.48
C LEU A 2 4.93 7.09 10.96
N PHE A 3 5.50 8.17 11.48
CA PHE A 3 5.22 8.62 12.84
C PHE A 3 3.73 8.90 13.09
N TYR A 4 3.04 9.54 12.14
CA TYR A 4 1.58 9.74 12.23
C TYR A 4 0.85 8.39 12.27
N ASN A 5 1.23 7.43 11.45
CA ASN A 5 0.58 6.12 11.41
C ASN A 5 0.73 5.41 12.76
N VAL A 6 1.94 5.45 13.35
CA VAL A 6 2.23 4.87 14.67
C VAL A 6 1.38 5.55 15.76
N CYS A 7 1.20 6.87 15.72
CA CYS A 7 0.35 7.58 16.69
C CYS A 7 -1.15 7.23 16.56
N ASP A 8 -1.63 6.86 15.37
CA ASP A 8 -3.01 6.39 15.19
C ASP A 8 -3.20 4.97 15.76
N VAL A 9 -2.17 4.12 15.66
CA VAL A 9 -2.16 2.77 16.27
C VAL A 9 -2.04 2.83 17.80
N PHE A 10 -1.21 3.73 18.31
CA PHE A 10 -0.94 3.90 19.74
C PHE A 10 -1.36 5.30 20.22
N PRO A 11 -2.67 5.56 20.37
CA PRO A 11 -3.15 6.84 20.86
C PRO A 11 -2.80 7.04 22.34
N GLY A 12 -2.66 8.30 22.76
CA GLY A 12 -2.44 8.67 24.16
C GLY A 12 -1.00 8.52 24.67
N VAL A 13 -0.02 8.29 23.79
CA VAL A 13 1.40 8.31 24.16
C VAL A 13 1.82 9.73 24.54
N ASP A 14 2.50 9.87 25.69
CA ASP A 14 2.96 11.16 26.21
C ASP A 14 3.73 11.97 25.15
N ASN A 15 3.36 13.25 25.02
CA ASN A 15 3.96 14.22 24.09
C ASN A 15 3.85 13.87 22.57
N ALA A 16 3.22 12.75 22.19
CA ALA A 16 3.08 12.37 20.78
C ALA A 16 2.28 13.40 19.97
N GLU A 17 1.17 13.90 20.51
CA GLU A 17 0.33 14.90 19.83
C GLU A 17 1.10 16.20 19.56
N ASN A 18 1.93 16.65 20.50
CA ASN A 18 2.75 17.85 20.34
C ASN A 18 3.79 17.67 19.22
N ILE A 19 4.41 16.48 19.13
CA ILE A 19 5.32 16.14 18.03
C ILE A 19 4.56 16.11 16.70
N GLN A 20 3.36 15.50 16.66
CA GLN A 20 2.51 15.49 15.46
C GLN A 20 2.16 16.91 15.01
N ARG A 21 1.78 17.79 15.93
CA ARG A 21 1.50 19.20 15.65
C ARG A 21 2.73 19.93 15.14
N THR A 22 3.90 19.70 15.73
CA THR A 22 5.17 20.27 15.25
C THR A 22 5.49 19.82 13.82
N ILE A 23 5.28 18.55 13.51
CA ILE A 23 5.42 18.02 12.15
C ILE A 23 4.40 18.68 11.21
N ALA A 24 3.13 18.80 11.60
CA ALA A 24 2.09 19.43 10.79
C ALA A 24 2.46 20.86 10.40
N GLU A 25 2.95 21.65 11.36
CA GLU A 25 3.37 23.04 11.12
C GLU A 25 4.58 23.12 10.17
N GLN A 26 5.54 22.20 10.27
CA GLN A 26 6.66 22.14 9.33
C GLN A 26 6.21 21.78 7.92
N PHE A 27 5.31 20.79 7.78
CA PHE A 27 4.74 20.40 6.50
C PHE A 27 3.87 21.52 5.90
N TYR A 28 3.10 22.21 6.72
CA TYR A 28 2.29 23.36 6.32
C TYR A 28 3.16 24.49 5.78
N LYS A 29 4.25 24.83 6.50
CA LYS A 29 5.21 25.84 6.07
C LYS A 29 5.92 25.42 4.78
N ALA A 30 6.25 24.14 4.64
CA ALA A 30 6.93 23.60 3.45
C ALA A 30 6.04 23.67 2.22
N ASP A 31 4.81 23.15 2.32
CA ASP A 31 3.84 23.20 1.23
C ASP A 31 3.47 24.64 0.87
N SER A 32 3.41 25.56 1.84
CA SER A 32 3.17 26.98 1.57
C SER A 32 4.27 27.62 0.71
N LEU A 33 5.52 27.16 0.82
CA LEU A 33 6.64 27.63 0.01
C LEU A 33 6.73 26.93 -1.34
N LEU A 34 6.46 25.62 -1.36
CA LEU A 34 6.40 24.84 -2.59
C LEU A 34 5.25 25.31 -3.48
N ASN A 35 4.09 25.60 -2.88
CA ASN A 35 2.89 26.15 -3.51
C ASN A 35 2.54 25.43 -4.82
N GLY A 36 2.50 24.10 -4.76
CA GLY A 36 2.23 23.22 -5.90
C GLY A 36 3.44 22.89 -6.78
N ASN A 37 4.61 23.51 -6.57
CA ASN A 37 5.82 23.21 -7.31
C ASN A 37 6.73 22.22 -6.56
N TYR A 38 6.63 20.94 -6.90
CA TYR A 38 7.43 19.85 -6.34
C TYR A 38 8.62 19.44 -7.24
N ASN A 39 9.08 20.31 -8.15
CA ASN A 39 10.17 20.02 -9.10
C ASN A 39 11.56 20.06 -8.46
N TYR A 40 11.77 19.23 -7.43
CA TYR A 40 13.00 19.16 -6.64
C TYR A 40 13.39 17.70 -6.41
N SER A 41 14.67 17.43 -6.25
CA SER A 41 15.17 16.10 -5.85
C SER A 41 14.86 15.81 -4.39
N TYR A 42 14.84 16.83 -3.53
CA TYR A 42 14.42 16.73 -2.12
C TYR A 42 14.04 18.11 -1.55
N PHE A 43 13.40 18.13 -0.39
CA PHE A 43 13.12 19.36 0.37
C PHE A 43 13.96 19.40 1.66
N ASP A 44 14.73 20.46 1.84
CA ASP A 44 15.46 20.72 3.08
C ASP A 44 14.52 21.46 4.05
N TYR A 45 14.02 20.76 5.08
CA TYR A 45 13.14 21.35 6.09
C TYR A 45 13.87 22.27 7.08
N ALA A 46 15.18 22.15 7.25
CA ALA A 46 15.92 23.07 8.12
C ALA A 46 16.04 24.45 7.44
N GLN A 47 16.30 24.46 6.13
CA GLN A 47 16.38 25.67 5.32
C GLN A 47 15.03 26.12 4.75
N MET A 48 14.02 25.24 4.79
CA MET A 48 12.72 25.40 4.14
C MET A 48 12.84 25.68 2.64
N LYS A 49 13.60 24.84 1.94
CA LYS A 49 13.95 25.07 0.53
C LYS A 49 13.97 23.77 -0.28
N GLY A 50 13.40 23.83 -1.48
CA GLY A 50 13.55 22.77 -2.48
C GLY A 50 14.97 22.73 -3.05
N MET A 51 15.52 21.52 -3.16
CA MET A 51 16.90 21.28 -3.55
C MET A 51 16.96 20.30 -4.73
N THR A 52 17.96 20.49 -5.60
CA THR A 52 18.18 19.62 -6.75
C THR A 52 19.59 19.04 -6.68
N ASN A 53 19.71 17.75 -6.95
CA ASN A 53 20.98 17.04 -7.04
C ASN A 53 20.91 15.98 -8.16
N GLN A 54 21.79 14.98 -8.12
CA GLN A 54 21.86 13.90 -9.10
C GLN A 54 20.67 12.91 -9.05
N ILE A 55 19.86 12.94 -7.99
CA ILE A 55 18.67 12.12 -7.87
C ILE A 55 17.56 12.75 -8.74
N PRO A 56 16.77 11.94 -9.47
CA PRO A 56 15.58 12.43 -10.16
C PRO A 56 14.71 13.33 -9.30
N LEU A 57 13.98 14.23 -9.94
CA LEU A 57 12.97 15.03 -9.25
C LEU A 57 11.93 14.09 -8.64
N GLN A 58 11.56 14.35 -7.40
CA GLN A 58 10.65 13.51 -6.60
C GLN A 58 9.31 14.23 -6.45
N GLN A 59 8.62 14.49 -7.57
CA GLN A 59 7.29 15.11 -7.52
C GLN A 59 6.29 14.26 -6.73
N ASP A 60 6.49 12.94 -6.65
CA ASP A 60 5.67 12.05 -5.81
C ASP A 60 5.72 12.41 -4.31
N ALA A 61 6.68 13.21 -3.86
CA ALA A 61 6.72 13.78 -2.51
C ALA A 61 5.47 14.59 -2.14
N ALA A 62 4.78 15.15 -3.14
CA ALA A 62 3.49 15.79 -2.95
C ALA A 62 2.43 14.83 -2.35
N GLY A 63 2.50 13.53 -2.65
CA GLY A 63 1.62 12.54 -2.04
C GLY A 63 1.88 12.35 -0.54
N GLY A 64 3.16 12.37 -0.14
CA GLY A 64 3.56 12.36 1.26
C GLY A 64 3.14 13.62 2.02
N HIS A 65 3.27 14.79 1.39
CA HIS A 65 2.79 16.06 1.94
C HIS A 65 1.28 16.07 2.10
N GLY A 66 0.54 15.72 1.03
CA GLY A 66 -0.90 15.61 1.03
C GLY A 66 -1.42 14.73 2.15
N TYR A 67 -0.84 13.54 2.31
CA TYR A 67 -1.23 12.61 3.37
C TYR A 67 -1.00 13.16 4.78
N VAL A 68 0.20 13.69 5.09
CA VAL A 68 0.50 14.19 6.43
C VAL A 68 -0.39 15.38 6.79
N LEU A 69 -0.59 16.29 5.84
CA LEU A 69 -1.45 17.46 6.04
C LEU A 69 -2.92 17.07 6.17
N TYR A 70 -3.38 16.08 5.41
CA TYR A 70 -4.74 15.59 5.54
C TYR A 70 -4.97 14.89 6.88
N ALA A 71 -4.05 14.01 7.29
CA ALA A 71 -4.09 13.39 8.62
C ALA A 71 -4.08 14.44 9.75
N ALA A 72 -3.25 15.49 9.64
CA ALA A 72 -3.24 16.60 10.58
C ALA A 72 -4.57 17.36 10.61
N TYR A 73 -5.21 17.57 9.46
CA TYR A 73 -6.55 18.14 9.41
C TYR A 73 -7.58 17.26 10.13
N LYS A 74 -7.58 15.94 9.88
CA LYS A 74 -8.50 15.01 10.55
C LYS A 74 -8.30 14.97 12.06
N LEU A 75 -7.04 15.09 12.52
CA LEU A 75 -6.69 15.07 13.94
C LEU A 75 -7.01 16.40 14.65
N PHE A 76 -6.68 17.54 14.04
CA PHE A 76 -6.70 18.85 14.70
C PHE A 76 -7.83 19.78 14.26
N GLY A 77 -8.53 19.47 13.17
CA GLY A 77 -9.63 20.27 12.62
C GLY A 77 -9.22 21.59 11.95
N ASP A 78 -7.92 21.90 11.87
CA ASP A 78 -7.44 23.15 11.28
C ASP A 78 -7.50 23.09 9.74
N LYS A 79 -8.42 23.89 9.16
CA LYS A 79 -8.66 23.97 7.72
C LYS A 79 -7.44 24.45 6.91
N ARG A 80 -6.44 25.08 7.53
CA ARG A 80 -5.18 25.44 6.87
C ARG A 80 -4.43 24.20 6.37
N TYR A 81 -4.46 23.11 7.15
CA TYR A 81 -3.85 21.85 6.72
C TYR A 81 -4.64 21.21 5.57
N LEU A 82 -5.98 21.24 5.61
CA LEU A 82 -6.81 20.76 4.51
C LEU A 82 -6.51 21.49 3.20
N ALA A 83 -6.42 22.82 3.24
CA ALA A 83 -6.11 23.61 2.06
C ALA A 83 -4.76 23.23 1.43
N ARG A 84 -3.75 22.96 2.27
CA ARG A 84 -2.42 22.53 1.81
C ARG A 84 -2.38 21.07 1.38
N ALA A 85 -3.15 20.19 2.02
CA ALA A 85 -3.33 18.82 1.56
C ALA A 85 -3.90 18.77 0.14
N LYS A 86 -4.96 19.55 -0.12
CA LYS A 86 -5.54 19.72 -1.46
C LYS A 86 -4.51 20.30 -2.44
N SER A 87 -3.77 21.36 -2.06
CA SER A 87 -2.71 21.93 -2.90
C SER A 87 -1.63 20.91 -3.32
N ALA A 88 -1.24 20.01 -2.42
CA ALA A 88 -0.25 18.98 -2.72
C ALA A 88 -0.82 17.91 -3.66
N ILE A 89 -2.03 17.40 -3.39
CA ILE A 89 -2.66 16.40 -4.26
C ILE A 89 -3.01 16.96 -5.64
N GLU A 90 -3.42 18.23 -5.72
CA GLU A 90 -3.61 18.96 -6.97
C GLU A 90 -2.33 18.99 -7.82
N ALA A 91 -1.15 19.11 -7.19
CA ALA A 91 0.13 19.10 -7.89
C ALA A 91 0.48 17.72 -8.45
N LEU A 92 0.06 16.63 -7.78
CA LEU A 92 0.16 15.27 -8.33
C LEU A 92 -0.81 15.06 -9.49
N ASP A 93 -2.06 15.49 -9.32
CA ASP A 93 -3.09 15.30 -10.32
C ASP A 93 -2.77 16.06 -11.62
N HIS A 94 -2.15 17.24 -11.53
CA HIS A 94 -1.69 17.99 -12.69
C HIS A 94 -0.41 17.46 -13.36
N GLN A 95 0.25 16.43 -12.83
CA GLN A 95 1.37 15.81 -13.55
C GLN A 95 0.88 15.25 -14.90
N THR A 96 1.74 15.30 -15.91
CA THR A 96 1.44 14.78 -17.25
C THR A 96 2.16 13.46 -17.54
N GLU A 97 3.04 13.03 -16.63
CA GLU A 97 3.78 11.78 -16.70
C GLU A 97 4.04 11.23 -15.30
N SER A 98 4.29 9.92 -15.20
CA SER A 98 4.64 9.30 -13.93
C SER A 98 5.97 9.83 -13.39
N ARG A 99 5.94 10.27 -12.12
CA ARG A 99 7.09 10.65 -11.31
C ARG A 99 7.24 9.74 -10.10
N PHE A 100 6.81 8.48 -10.23
CA PHE A 100 6.85 7.51 -9.15
C PHE A 100 8.30 7.14 -8.82
N TYR A 101 8.80 7.65 -7.69
CA TYR A 101 10.17 7.42 -7.28
C TYR A 101 10.29 6.22 -6.35
N GLU A 102 9.44 6.09 -5.33
CA GLU A 102 9.61 5.00 -4.37
C GLU A 102 8.34 4.50 -3.69
N VAL A 103 7.69 5.30 -2.84
CA VAL A 103 6.51 4.86 -2.06
C VAL A 103 5.42 5.92 -1.90
N LEU A 104 5.67 7.16 -2.35
CA LEU A 104 4.82 8.30 -2.00
C LEU A 104 3.66 8.51 -2.96
N LEU A 105 3.80 8.14 -4.24
CA LEU A 105 2.69 8.23 -5.20
C LEU A 105 1.45 7.40 -4.75
N PRO A 106 1.56 6.12 -4.38
CA PRO A 106 0.43 5.33 -3.87
C PRO A 106 -0.25 5.95 -2.64
N ILE A 107 0.53 6.58 -1.76
CA ILE A 107 0.02 7.33 -0.60
C ILE A 107 -0.77 8.57 -1.07
N GLY A 108 -0.28 9.25 -2.10
CA GLY A 108 -0.99 10.31 -2.80
C GLY A 108 -2.31 9.82 -3.40
N VAL A 109 -2.33 8.67 -4.08
CA VAL A 109 -3.54 8.05 -4.64
C VAL A 109 -4.60 7.82 -3.57
N TYR A 110 -4.21 7.17 -2.47
CA TYR A 110 -5.11 6.96 -1.32
C TYR A 110 -5.64 8.29 -0.75
N THR A 111 -4.77 9.30 -0.65
CA THR A 111 -5.19 10.63 -0.16
C THR A 111 -6.14 11.33 -1.13
N ALA A 112 -5.92 11.20 -2.44
CA ALA A 112 -6.79 11.72 -3.48
C ALA A 112 -8.20 11.08 -3.42
N ALA A 113 -8.26 9.74 -3.33
CA ALA A 113 -9.49 8.99 -3.13
C ALA A 113 -10.26 9.46 -1.90
N ARG A 114 -9.55 9.69 -0.78
CA ARG A 114 -10.16 10.22 0.44
C ARG A 114 -10.65 11.64 0.30
N LEU A 115 -9.90 12.53 -0.32
CA LEU A 115 -10.34 13.91 -0.55
C LEU A 115 -11.57 13.94 -1.46
N ASN A 116 -11.64 13.08 -2.48
CA ASN A 116 -12.82 12.97 -3.35
C ASN A 116 -14.06 12.57 -2.53
N ALA A 117 -13.93 11.49 -1.75
CA ALA A 117 -15.01 10.92 -0.96
C ALA A 117 -15.46 11.80 0.23
N GLU A 118 -14.50 12.32 0.99
CA GLU A 118 -14.74 13.03 2.25
C GLU A 118 -14.94 14.54 2.05
N GLU A 119 -14.24 15.15 1.09
CA GLU A 119 -14.11 16.61 0.94
C GLU A 119 -14.61 17.14 -0.41
N GLY A 120 -15.20 16.27 -1.23
CA GLY A 120 -15.88 16.62 -2.48
C GLY A 120 -14.98 17.11 -3.60
N THR A 121 -13.70 16.73 -3.62
CA THR A 121 -12.80 16.97 -4.76
C THR A 121 -13.07 15.96 -5.89
N ASP A 122 -12.37 16.10 -7.02
CA ASP A 122 -12.55 15.26 -8.21
C ASP A 122 -11.21 14.92 -8.87
N TYR A 123 -10.26 14.43 -8.08
CA TYR A 123 -8.93 14.02 -8.56
C TYR A 123 -9.00 12.72 -9.35
N ASP A 124 -8.18 12.60 -10.39
CA ASP A 124 -8.12 11.42 -11.26
C ASP A 124 -7.29 10.29 -10.61
N VAL A 125 -7.96 9.53 -9.74
CA VAL A 125 -7.39 8.39 -9.03
C VAL A 125 -6.93 7.29 -10.01
N ALA A 126 -7.67 7.07 -11.10
CA ALA A 126 -7.36 6.04 -12.10
C ALA A 126 -6.01 6.32 -12.76
N LYS A 127 -5.80 7.54 -13.26
CA LYS A 127 -4.54 7.98 -13.87
C LYS A 127 -3.36 7.80 -12.92
N MET A 128 -3.51 8.19 -11.66
CA MET A 128 -2.41 8.04 -10.70
C MET A 128 -2.15 6.57 -10.33
N LEU A 129 -3.17 5.71 -10.31
CA LEU A 129 -2.99 4.26 -10.20
C LEU A 129 -2.23 3.70 -11.40
N ASP A 130 -2.58 4.08 -12.62
CA ASP A 130 -1.86 3.63 -13.82
C ASP A 130 -0.37 3.98 -13.73
N TRP A 131 -0.01 5.18 -13.27
CA TRP A 131 1.38 5.55 -13.05
C TRP A 131 2.12 4.73 -11.98
N VAL A 132 1.41 4.24 -10.97
CA VAL A 132 1.97 3.33 -9.96
C VAL A 132 2.25 1.95 -10.56
N PHE A 133 1.32 1.43 -11.35
CA PHE A 133 1.36 0.06 -11.84
C PHE A 133 2.16 -0.13 -13.14
N GLU A 134 2.09 0.79 -14.09
CA GLU A 134 2.71 0.65 -15.42
C GLU A 134 4.23 0.84 -15.45
N GLY A 135 4.80 1.36 -14.35
CA GLY A 135 6.19 1.75 -14.29
C GLY A 135 6.46 3.14 -14.85
N THR A 136 7.42 3.83 -14.22
CA THR A 136 7.84 5.17 -14.65
C THR A 136 8.47 5.13 -16.03
N LYS A 137 7.85 5.80 -17.01
CA LYS A 137 8.35 5.91 -18.40
C LYS A 137 9.30 7.08 -18.62
N SER A 138 9.32 8.03 -17.69
CA SER A 138 10.14 9.24 -17.79
C SER A 138 11.64 8.91 -17.75
N GLU A 139 12.40 9.35 -18.75
CA GLU A 139 13.86 9.10 -18.87
C GLU A 139 14.68 9.84 -17.80
N ASN A 140 14.20 11.00 -17.36
CA ASN A 140 14.81 11.76 -16.26
C ASN A 140 14.13 11.48 -14.90
N GLY A 141 13.24 10.48 -14.86
CA GLY A 141 12.65 9.93 -13.64
C GLY A 141 13.39 8.68 -13.17
N ARG A 142 12.77 7.91 -12.26
CA ARG A 142 13.25 6.56 -11.91
C ARG A 142 12.72 5.55 -12.94
N THR A 143 13.24 5.59 -14.15
CA THR A 143 12.73 4.80 -15.28
C THR A 143 12.60 3.31 -14.93
N GLY A 144 11.45 2.74 -15.27
CA GLY A 144 11.10 1.35 -14.99
C GLY A 144 10.58 1.08 -13.57
N TRP A 145 10.57 2.06 -12.66
CA TRP A 145 10.06 1.84 -11.31
C TRP A 145 8.53 1.73 -11.26
N GLY A 146 8.00 0.58 -10.82
CA GLY A 146 6.57 0.26 -10.79
C GLY A 146 6.28 -1.13 -10.24
N ILE A 147 5.24 -1.78 -10.76
CA ILE A 147 4.84 -3.15 -10.41
C ILE A 147 5.30 -4.12 -11.49
N ILE A 148 6.02 -5.15 -11.09
CA ILE A 148 6.49 -6.21 -11.99
C ILE A 148 5.31 -7.15 -12.29
N VAL A 149 5.16 -7.51 -13.56
CA VAL A 149 4.22 -8.52 -14.06
C VAL A 149 5.01 -9.44 -14.98
N ASP A 150 5.61 -10.48 -14.40
CA ASP A 150 6.55 -11.35 -15.10
C ASP A 150 6.73 -12.70 -14.40
N LYS A 151 7.39 -13.62 -15.11
CA LYS A 151 7.87 -14.90 -14.60
C LYS A 151 9.39 -14.94 -14.70
N TRP A 152 10.06 -15.10 -13.58
CA TRP A 152 11.52 -15.24 -13.52
C TRP A 152 11.86 -16.72 -13.31
N GLY A 153 12.37 -17.38 -14.35
CA GLY A 153 12.52 -18.83 -14.36
C GLY A 153 11.17 -19.53 -14.19
N GLU A 154 11.03 -20.35 -13.14
CA GLU A 154 9.77 -21.03 -12.81
C GLU A 154 8.85 -20.24 -11.88
N TYR A 155 9.26 -19.06 -11.42
CA TYR A 155 8.55 -18.31 -10.38
C TYR A 155 7.78 -17.14 -10.96
N ASP A 156 6.48 -17.10 -10.67
CA ASP A 156 5.68 -15.90 -10.85
C ASP A 156 6.09 -14.85 -9.80
N VAL A 157 6.55 -13.70 -10.29
CA VAL A 157 6.97 -12.55 -9.48
C VAL A 157 6.00 -11.37 -9.60
N SER A 158 4.84 -11.61 -10.20
CA SER A 158 3.83 -10.58 -10.43
C SER A 158 3.37 -9.93 -9.13
N GLY A 159 3.14 -8.64 -9.18
CA GLY A 159 2.67 -7.85 -8.05
C GLY A 159 3.77 -7.29 -7.15
N LEU A 160 5.01 -7.77 -7.27
CA LEU A 160 6.14 -7.18 -6.56
C LEU A 160 6.44 -5.78 -7.10
N GLN A 161 6.80 -4.86 -6.19
CA GLN A 161 7.22 -3.52 -6.56
C GLN A 161 8.74 -3.47 -6.75
N GLY A 162 9.19 -2.82 -7.81
CA GLY A 162 10.60 -2.61 -8.09
C GLY A 162 10.86 -1.95 -9.44
N SER A 163 12.08 -2.13 -9.95
CA SER A 163 12.38 -1.76 -11.33
C SER A 163 12.04 -2.90 -12.27
N ILE A 164 11.25 -2.62 -13.31
CA ILE A 164 10.89 -3.58 -14.36
C ILE A 164 11.97 -3.71 -15.43
N THR A 165 13.00 -2.85 -15.42
CA THR A 165 14.05 -2.79 -16.46
C THR A 165 15.46 -3.06 -15.94
N ASP A 166 15.73 -2.81 -14.65
CA ASP A 166 17.08 -2.90 -14.07
C ASP A 166 17.60 -4.35 -14.03
N GLY A 167 18.58 -4.66 -14.89
CA GLY A 167 19.15 -6.00 -15.00
C GLY A 167 18.14 -7.06 -15.45
N GLY A 168 17.10 -6.65 -16.18
CA GLY A 168 15.95 -7.50 -16.54
C GLY A 168 14.84 -7.53 -15.49
N GLY A 169 15.06 -6.91 -14.32
CA GLY A 169 14.07 -6.79 -13.25
C GLY A 169 14.69 -6.85 -11.86
N TYR A 170 14.22 -5.99 -10.95
CA TYR A 170 14.68 -5.93 -9.57
C TYR A 170 13.55 -5.49 -8.62
N ALA A 171 13.01 -6.44 -7.87
CA ALA A 171 11.98 -6.25 -6.87
C ALA A 171 12.55 -6.02 -5.46
N PHE A 172 11.84 -5.23 -4.64
CA PHE A 172 12.19 -4.93 -3.26
C PHE A 172 11.06 -5.31 -2.31
N LEU A 173 11.38 -6.04 -1.24
CA LEU A 173 10.38 -6.54 -0.30
C LEU A 173 9.66 -5.40 0.43
N MET A 174 10.42 -4.40 0.87
CA MET A 174 9.90 -3.25 1.61
C MET A 174 8.78 -2.55 0.82
N ASN A 175 9.06 -2.28 -0.45
CA ASN A 175 8.18 -1.57 -1.35
C ASN A 175 6.94 -2.40 -1.62
N SER A 176 7.13 -3.67 -1.98
CA SER A 176 6.06 -4.65 -2.20
C SER A 176 5.06 -4.71 -1.03
N ILE A 177 5.55 -4.71 0.21
CA ILE A 177 4.68 -4.72 1.41
C ILE A 177 4.04 -3.34 1.65
N LYS A 178 4.82 -2.26 1.59
CA LYS A 178 4.34 -0.90 1.93
C LYS A 178 3.24 -0.40 1.01
N MET A 179 3.17 -0.88 -0.23
CA MET A 179 2.09 -0.59 -1.17
C MET A 179 0.70 -0.97 -0.66
N ALA A 180 0.61 -2.03 0.15
CA ALA A 180 -0.67 -2.49 0.66
C ALA A 180 -1.30 -1.47 1.63
N MET A 181 -0.46 -0.71 2.34
CA MET A 181 -0.88 0.26 3.35
C MET A 181 -1.84 1.31 2.79
N PRO A 182 -1.57 1.99 1.66
CA PRO A 182 -2.55 2.88 1.03
C PRO A 182 -3.56 2.17 0.13
N LEU A 183 -3.17 1.12 -0.61
CA LEU A 183 -4.01 0.61 -1.69
C LEU A 183 -5.19 -0.24 -1.21
N VAL A 184 -5.01 -1.04 -0.15
CA VAL A 184 -6.11 -1.85 0.40
C VAL A 184 -7.21 -0.98 1.01
N PRO A 185 -6.95 0.00 1.90
CA PRO A 185 -8.02 0.84 2.42
C PRO A 185 -8.64 1.77 1.37
N MET A 186 -7.93 2.10 0.28
CA MET A 186 -8.45 2.97 -0.79
C MET A 186 -9.78 2.46 -1.38
N VAL A 187 -9.99 1.14 -1.44
CA VAL A 187 -11.21 0.55 -2.03
C VAL A 187 -12.49 0.88 -1.25
N LYS A 188 -12.39 1.40 -0.02
CA LYS A 188 -13.53 1.95 0.74
C LYS A 188 -14.08 3.22 0.10
N TYR A 189 -13.21 3.97 -0.57
CA TYR A 189 -13.48 5.26 -1.18
C TYR A 189 -13.69 5.12 -2.70
N GLU A 190 -13.02 4.15 -3.30
CA GLU A 190 -13.03 3.87 -4.73
C GLU A 190 -13.27 2.35 -4.97
N PRO A 191 -14.47 1.83 -4.64
CA PRO A 191 -14.79 0.40 -4.72
C PRO A 191 -14.69 -0.18 -6.13
N GLU A 192 -14.74 0.64 -7.18
CA GLU A 192 -14.50 0.25 -8.56
C GLU A 192 -13.13 -0.42 -8.78
N PHE A 193 -12.12 -0.12 -7.96
CA PHE A 193 -10.79 -0.74 -8.04
C PHE A 193 -10.65 -2.00 -7.19
N ALA A 194 -11.68 -2.43 -6.45
CA ALA A 194 -11.60 -3.56 -5.52
C ALA A 194 -11.08 -4.85 -6.20
N ARG A 195 -11.53 -5.14 -7.42
CA ARG A 195 -11.07 -6.28 -8.20
C ARG A 195 -9.57 -6.19 -8.54
N ALA A 196 -9.12 -5.03 -9.01
CA ALA A 196 -7.73 -4.82 -9.38
C ALA A 196 -6.79 -4.92 -8.16
N ILE A 197 -7.15 -4.25 -7.06
CA ILE A 197 -6.36 -4.28 -5.81
C ILE A 197 -6.37 -5.68 -5.18
N GLY A 198 -7.51 -6.36 -5.16
CA GLY A 198 -7.60 -7.72 -4.64
C GLY A 198 -6.76 -8.73 -5.44
N LYS A 199 -6.80 -8.64 -6.77
CA LYS A 199 -5.95 -9.44 -7.67
C LYS A 199 -4.47 -9.13 -7.45
N TRP A 200 -4.10 -7.85 -7.36
CA TRP A 200 -2.72 -7.45 -7.12
C TRP A 200 -2.22 -7.96 -5.76
N MET A 201 -2.99 -7.79 -4.68
CA MET A 201 -2.62 -8.26 -3.34
C MET A 201 -2.38 -9.76 -3.29
N LEU A 202 -3.22 -10.57 -3.94
CA LEU A 202 -3.01 -12.02 -4.01
C LEU A 202 -1.65 -12.37 -4.63
N ASN A 203 -1.30 -11.73 -5.75
CA ASN A 203 -0.02 -11.96 -6.43
C ASN A 203 1.16 -11.44 -5.61
N ASN A 204 1.05 -10.22 -5.08
CA ASN A 204 2.06 -9.59 -4.25
C ASN A 204 2.39 -10.40 -2.99
N VAL A 205 1.37 -10.87 -2.27
CA VAL A 205 1.54 -11.71 -1.06
C VAL A 205 2.20 -13.03 -1.40
N ASN A 206 1.75 -13.68 -2.48
CA ASN A 206 2.37 -14.92 -2.94
C ASN A 206 3.84 -14.68 -3.29
N ALA A 207 4.16 -13.73 -4.15
CA ALA A 207 5.52 -13.46 -4.63
C ALA A 207 6.45 -12.98 -3.50
N SER A 208 5.96 -12.22 -2.51
CA SER A 208 6.75 -11.72 -1.37
C SER A 208 7.39 -12.83 -0.54
N ARG A 209 6.85 -14.06 -0.57
CA ARG A 209 7.48 -15.22 0.09
C ARG A 209 8.88 -15.49 -0.45
N LEU A 210 9.18 -15.15 -1.71
CA LEU A 210 10.45 -15.48 -2.38
C LEU A 210 11.65 -14.73 -1.81
N PHE A 211 11.43 -13.72 -0.98
CA PHE A 211 12.49 -13.01 -0.28
C PHE A 211 12.94 -13.73 1.01
N PHE A 212 12.15 -14.70 1.50
CA PHE A 212 12.43 -15.39 2.75
C PHE A 212 13.34 -16.60 2.53
N PRO A 213 14.43 -16.76 3.30
CA PRO A 213 15.44 -17.79 3.05
C PRO A 213 14.92 -19.23 3.09
N ASP A 214 13.85 -19.51 3.85
CA ASP A 214 13.22 -20.83 3.94
C ASP A 214 12.14 -21.09 2.87
N LYS A 215 11.82 -20.09 2.03
CA LYS A 215 10.76 -20.17 1.02
C LYS A 215 11.27 -20.19 -0.41
N ILE A 216 12.42 -19.59 -0.68
CA ILE A 216 13.09 -19.67 -1.99
C ILE A 216 14.17 -20.76 -1.96
N PRO A 217 14.38 -21.56 -3.02
CA PRO A 217 15.39 -22.62 -2.97
C PRO A 217 16.82 -22.12 -2.84
N ASP A 218 17.70 -22.93 -2.25
CA ASP A 218 19.13 -22.65 -2.07
C ASP A 218 19.84 -22.26 -3.37
N ALA A 219 19.44 -22.89 -4.48
CA ALA A 219 19.99 -22.60 -5.81
C ALA A 219 19.75 -21.15 -6.24
N ASN A 220 18.68 -20.52 -5.74
CA ASN A 220 18.22 -19.17 -6.07
C ASN A 220 18.61 -18.12 -5.02
N GLN A 221 19.40 -18.48 -4.01
CA GLN A 221 19.80 -17.57 -2.93
C GLN A 221 21.26 -17.16 -3.03
N TRP A 222 21.61 -15.95 -2.60
CA TRP A 222 23.02 -15.57 -2.48
C TRP A 222 23.71 -16.24 -1.27
N LEU A 223 23.02 -16.41 -0.13
CA LEU A 223 23.54 -17.03 1.10
C LEU A 223 22.76 -18.29 1.54
N PRO A 224 22.71 -19.38 0.75
CA PRO A 224 21.92 -20.56 1.08
C PRO A 224 22.34 -21.24 2.39
N ALA A 225 23.63 -21.21 2.73
CA ALA A 225 24.14 -21.80 3.97
C ALA A 225 23.78 -21.00 5.24
N MET A 226 23.07 -19.87 5.11
CA MET A 226 22.76 -18.95 6.21
C MET A 226 21.26 -18.76 6.46
N GLN A 227 20.39 -19.64 5.94
CA GLN A 227 18.94 -19.58 6.19
C GLN A 227 18.58 -19.55 7.69
N GLY A 228 19.34 -20.30 8.50
CA GLY A 228 19.19 -20.33 9.96
C GLY A 228 19.72 -19.10 10.69
N TYR A 229 20.49 -18.23 10.03
CA TYR A 229 21.14 -17.07 10.68
C TYR A 229 20.11 -16.12 11.31
N THR A 230 18.99 -15.92 10.62
CA THR A 230 17.89 -15.06 11.06
C THR A 230 16.68 -15.88 11.52
N ASN A 231 16.83 -17.20 11.70
CA ASN A 231 15.70 -18.14 11.78
C ASN A 231 14.69 -17.94 10.64
N SER A 232 15.16 -17.46 9.47
CA SER A 232 14.34 -17.04 8.34
C SER A 232 13.27 -15.98 8.66
N VAL A 233 13.40 -15.22 9.77
CA VAL A 233 12.47 -14.12 10.10
C VAL A 233 12.89 -12.79 9.47
N VAL A 234 14.16 -12.66 9.06
CA VAL A 234 14.67 -11.51 8.30
C VAL A 234 14.97 -11.98 6.89
N ALA A 235 14.30 -11.36 5.93
CA ALA A 235 14.37 -11.68 4.52
C ALA A 235 15.58 -11.03 3.83
N TYR A 236 15.89 -11.49 2.62
CA TYR A 236 16.70 -10.74 1.68
C TYR A 236 16.04 -9.39 1.36
N GLU A 237 16.84 -8.37 1.10
CA GLU A 237 16.32 -7.04 0.68
C GLU A 237 15.54 -7.11 -0.63
N GLY A 238 16.08 -7.91 -1.54
CA GLY A 238 15.86 -7.83 -2.96
C GLY A 238 15.65 -9.19 -3.61
N LEU A 239 14.89 -9.19 -4.70
CA LEU A 239 14.76 -10.30 -5.62
C LEU A 239 15.09 -9.77 -7.01
N ARG A 240 16.17 -10.23 -7.62
CA ARG A 240 16.60 -9.81 -8.96
C ARG A 240 16.28 -10.87 -9.99
N TYR A 241 16.05 -10.43 -11.23
CA TYR A 241 15.99 -11.31 -12.38
C TYR A 241 17.28 -12.13 -12.46
N ALA A 242 18.45 -11.48 -12.49
CA ALA A 242 19.76 -12.11 -12.49
C ALA A 242 20.67 -11.58 -11.37
N ASP A 243 21.67 -12.38 -10.98
CA ASP A 243 22.72 -11.97 -10.03
C ASP A 243 23.51 -10.77 -10.56
N ASP A 244 23.81 -9.83 -9.65
CA ASP A 244 24.61 -8.64 -9.95
C ASP A 244 25.88 -8.53 -9.10
N LEU A 245 26.20 -9.61 -8.35
CA LEU A 245 27.35 -9.73 -7.47
C LEU A 245 28.39 -10.73 -7.99
N GLN A 246 28.21 -11.21 -9.23
CA GLN A 246 29.17 -12.02 -9.99
C GLN A 246 29.50 -13.37 -9.33
N SER A 247 28.51 -14.01 -8.72
CA SER A 247 28.63 -15.36 -8.17
C SER A 247 28.54 -16.39 -9.29
N PRO A 248 29.60 -17.20 -9.56
CA PRO A 248 29.57 -18.19 -10.63
C PRO A 248 28.47 -19.26 -10.46
N ARG A 249 28.03 -19.52 -9.23
CA ARG A 249 26.95 -20.48 -8.94
C ARG A 249 25.58 -19.99 -9.41
N LEU A 250 25.41 -18.68 -9.58
CA LEU A 250 24.13 -18.05 -9.91
C LEU A 250 24.00 -17.68 -11.39
N GLU A 251 24.98 -18.07 -12.22
CA GLU A 251 24.92 -17.87 -13.67
C GLU A 251 23.73 -18.62 -14.27
N GLY A 252 22.85 -17.89 -14.97
CA GLY A 252 21.62 -18.44 -15.56
C GLY A 252 20.50 -18.79 -14.56
N VAL A 253 20.67 -18.44 -13.28
CA VAL A 253 19.65 -18.67 -12.24
C VAL A 253 18.68 -17.50 -12.20
N HIS A 254 17.38 -17.81 -12.27
CA HIS A 254 16.30 -16.82 -12.23
C HIS A 254 15.15 -17.30 -11.32
N PRO A 255 14.69 -16.50 -10.34
CA PRO A 255 15.28 -15.26 -9.85
C PRO A 255 16.42 -15.53 -8.84
N VAL A 256 17.07 -14.46 -8.39
CA VAL A 256 18.08 -14.50 -7.32
C VAL A 256 17.65 -13.63 -6.14
N ALA A 257 17.54 -14.22 -4.94
CA ALA A 257 17.34 -13.48 -3.69
C ALA A 257 18.68 -13.00 -3.13
N LEU A 258 18.80 -11.68 -2.96
CA LEU A 258 20.03 -10.97 -2.59
C LEU A 258 19.73 -9.63 -1.91
N GLY A 259 20.77 -8.87 -1.54
CA GLY A 259 20.61 -7.49 -1.08
C GLY A 259 21.79 -6.60 -1.44
N ASP A 260 21.57 -5.29 -1.31
CA ASP A 260 22.56 -4.27 -1.66
C ASP A 260 23.44 -3.86 -0.49
N GLY A 261 23.09 -4.27 0.74
CA GLY A 261 23.86 -3.99 1.95
C GLY A 261 25.39 -4.13 1.79
N PRO A 262 25.91 -5.23 1.19
CA PRO A 262 27.35 -5.39 0.97
C PRO A 262 27.98 -4.35 0.03
N LYS A 263 27.20 -3.70 -0.83
CA LYS A 263 27.67 -2.64 -1.76
C LYS A 263 27.69 -1.26 -1.09
N TRP A 264 26.97 -1.06 0.02
CA TRP A 264 26.87 0.26 0.66
C TRP A 264 28.18 0.71 1.31
N HIS A 265 28.97 -0.24 1.81
CA HIS A 265 30.30 0.03 2.34
C HIS A 265 31.18 -1.21 2.19
N LYS A 266 32.44 -1.02 1.79
CA LYS A 266 33.39 -2.13 1.56
C LYS A 266 33.61 -3.06 2.77
N ASP A 267 33.36 -2.55 3.98
CA ASP A 267 33.55 -3.29 5.24
C ASP A 267 32.24 -3.95 5.71
N ASN A 268 31.14 -3.80 4.96
CA ASN A 268 29.88 -4.46 5.31
C ASN A 268 30.03 -5.97 5.13
N PRO A 269 29.56 -6.76 6.12
CA PRO A 269 29.68 -8.20 6.06
C PRO A 269 28.66 -8.76 5.06
N LYS A 270 28.90 -9.97 4.54
CA LYS A 270 27.98 -10.61 3.58
C LYS A 270 26.57 -10.78 4.13
N GLU A 271 26.42 -10.93 5.45
CA GLU A 271 25.14 -11.10 6.15
C GLU A 271 24.23 -9.87 5.97
N SER A 272 24.77 -8.72 5.56
CA SER A 272 23.98 -7.53 5.19
C SER A 272 23.16 -7.69 3.89
N MET A 273 23.21 -8.86 3.24
CA MET A 273 22.20 -9.30 2.26
C MET A 273 20.81 -9.42 2.90
N PHE A 274 20.76 -9.82 4.17
CA PHE A 274 19.52 -9.88 4.93
C PHE A 274 19.19 -8.49 5.47
N SER A 275 17.97 -8.01 5.19
CA SER A 275 17.58 -6.64 5.46
C SER A 275 16.49 -6.54 6.51
N LEU A 276 16.88 -6.04 7.69
CA LEU A 276 15.94 -5.70 8.75
C LEU A 276 14.99 -4.59 8.30
N TYR A 277 15.51 -3.56 7.62
CA TYR A 277 14.70 -2.43 7.19
C TYR A 277 13.65 -2.87 6.15
N SER A 278 13.99 -3.81 5.27
CA SER A 278 13.07 -4.32 4.24
C SER A 278 12.02 -5.25 4.82
N THR A 279 12.37 -5.97 5.88
CA THR A 279 11.48 -6.93 6.53
C THR A 279 10.57 -6.29 7.58
N ALA A 280 10.99 -5.19 8.21
CA ALA A 280 10.23 -4.50 9.26
C ALA A 280 8.75 -4.20 8.93
N PRO A 281 8.37 -3.85 7.68
CA PRO A 281 6.97 -3.63 7.32
C PRO A 281 6.09 -4.89 7.30
N VAL A 282 6.62 -6.10 7.48
CA VAL A 282 5.86 -7.37 7.41
C VAL A 282 4.65 -7.42 8.35
N GLY A 283 4.69 -6.66 9.45
CA GLY A 283 3.54 -6.49 10.35
C GLY A 283 2.29 -5.92 9.65
N ILE A 284 2.44 -5.16 8.56
CA ILE A 284 1.31 -4.68 7.74
C ILE A 284 0.56 -5.87 7.15
N PHE A 285 1.28 -6.82 6.54
CA PHE A 285 0.69 -8.06 6.03
C PHE A 285 0.08 -8.90 7.15
N GLY A 286 0.82 -9.06 8.26
CA GLY A 286 0.35 -9.84 9.41
C GLY A 286 -0.95 -9.30 10.04
N ALA A 287 -1.17 -7.99 10.00
CA ALA A 287 -2.38 -7.36 10.53
C ALA A 287 -3.52 -7.27 9.50
N MET A 288 -3.20 -7.35 8.20
CA MET A 288 -4.15 -7.14 7.11
C MET A 288 -4.72 -8.44 6.55
N ILE A 289 -3.93 -9.51 6.48
CA ILE A 289 -4.27 -10.69 5.67
C ILE A 289 -4.77 -11.83 6.56
N GLU A 290 -5.97 -12.30 6.25
CA GLU A 290 -6.55 -13.53 6.80
C GLU A 290 -6.81 -14.52 5.65
N LYS A 291 -6.53 -15.80 5.89
CA LYS A 291 -6.88 -16.87 4.94
C LYS A 291 -8.35 -17.23 5.08
N THR A 292 -8.97 -17.63 3.97
CA THR A 292 -10.32 -18.21 4.00
C THR A 292 -10.26 -19.74 3.84
N ASN A 293 -11.43 -20.39 3.88
CA ASN A 293 -11.58 -21.80 3.53
C ASN A 293 -11.34 -22.09 2.03
N VAL A 294 -11.36 -21.07 1.17
CA VAL A 294 -11.11 -21.20 -0.27
C VAL A 294 -9.66 -20.80 -0.53
N GLU A 295 -8.87 -21.71 -1.09
CA GLU A 295 -7.48 -21.42 -1.45
C GLU A 295 -7.42 -20.19 -2.39
N LYS A 296 -6.37 -19.38 -2.28
CA LYS A 296 -6.18 -18.15 -3.08
C LYS A 296 -7.22 -17.03 -2.88
N VAL A 297 -8.26 -17.23 -2.07
CA VAL A 297 -9.15 -16.16 -1.63
C VAL A 297 -8.70 -15.68 -0.26
N LEU A 298 -8.20 -14.44 -0.21
CA LEU A 298 -7.77 -13.77 1.00
C LEU A 298 -8.86 -12.82 1.50
N LYS A 299 -9.03 -12.73 2.82
CA LYS A 299 -9.81 -11.68 3.49
C LYS A 299 -8.84 -10.60 3.95
N LEU A 300 -8.94 -9.42 3.36
CA LEU A 300 -8.03 -8.30 3.59
C LEU A 300 -8.72 -7.23 4.44
N ASN A 301 -8.18 -6.91 5.62
CA ASN A 301 -8.73 -5.89 6.50
C ASN A 301 -8.47 -4.47 5.96
N CYS A 302 -9.53 -3.79 5.52
CA CYS A 302 -9.45 -2.44 4.95
C CYS A 302 -9.34 -1.33 6.00
N ASN A 303 -9.47 -1.62 7.30
CA ASN A 303 -9.41 -0.61 8.36
C ASN A 303 -8.05 -0.52 9.04
N VAL A 304 -7.22 -1.56 8.95
CA VAL A 304 -5.99 -1.68 9.75
C VAL A 304 -4.93 -0.64 9.39
N THR A 305 -4.95 -0.15 8.15
CA THR A 305 -4.07 0.94 7.67
C THR A 305 -4.84 2.17 7.20
N ASP A 306 -6.14 2.24 7.48
CA ASP A 306 -6.97 3.40 7.13
C ASP A 306 -6.86 4.49 8.21
N PHE A 307 -5.65 5.02 8.39
CA PHE A 307 -5.31 5.91 9.50
C PHE A 307 -6.11 7.22 9.45
N TYR A 308 -6.49 7.77 10.60
CA TYR A 308 -7.24 9.04 10.71
C TYR A 308 -8.53 9.08 9.87
N SER A 309 -9.16 7.92 9.64
CA SER A 309 -10.45 7.77 8.96
C SER A 309 -11.56 7.40 9.93
N ASP A 310 -12.81 7.38 9.45
CA ASP A 310 -13.90 6.71 10.17
C ASP A 310 -13.81 5.19 9.93
N ARG A 311 -13.60 4.45 11.02
CA ARG A 311 -13.53 2.99 11.07
C ARG A 311 -14.68 2.39 11.89
N SER A 312 -15.85 3.05 11.89
CA SER A 312 -17.02 2.67 12.70
C SER A 312 -17.48 1.22 12.47
N TYR A 313 -17.31 0.70 11.25
CA TYR A 313 -17.67 -0.68 10.89
C TYR A 313 -16.46 -1.44 10.35
N PRO A 314 -16.26 -2.71 10.75
CA PRO A 314 -15.29 -3.58 10.11
C PRO A 314 -15.55 -3.67 8.60
N THR A 315 -14.48 -3.53 7.80
CA THR A 315 -14.57 -3.59 6.35
C THR A 315 -13.46 -4.50 5.80
N PHE A 316 -13.83 -5.42 4.91
CA PHE A 316 -12.91 -6.41 4.37
C PHE A 316 -13.03 -6.54 2.85
N LEU A 317 -11.90 -6.59 2.16
CA LEU A 317 -11.81 -6.90 0.73
C LEU A 317 -11.54 -8.39 0.54
N LEU A 318 -12.37 -9.05 -0.25
CA LEU A 318 -12.13 -10.41 -0.74
C LEU A 318 -12.11 -10.39 -2.27
N TYR A 319 -11.24 -11.18 -2.89
CA TYR A 319 -11.20 -11.39 -4.34
C TYR A 319 -11.24 -12.88 -4.67
N ASN A 320 -12.14 -13.25 -5.58
CA ASN A 320 -12.23 -14.58 -6.14
C ASN A 320 -11.37 -14.65 -7.43
N PRO A 321 -10.22 -15.34 -7.43
CA PRO A 321 -9.37 -15.47 -8.62
C PRO A 321 -9.83 -16.58 -9.58
N TYR A 322 -10.84 -17.38 -9.22
CA TYR A 322 -11.32 -18.49 -10.04
C TYR A 322 -12.25 -17.99 -11.15
N ASN A 323 -12.34 -18.77 -12.22
CA ASN A 323 -13.26 -18.56 -13.33
C ASN A 323 -14.69 -19.08 -13.05
N GLU A 324 -14.96 -19.51 -11.81
CA GLU A 324 -16.25 -19.98 -11.34
C GLU A 324 -16.59 -19.33 -9.99
N PRO A 325 -17.89 -19.25 -9.63
CA PRO A 325 -18.28 -18.79 -8.30
C PRO A 325 -17.72 -19.69 -7.20
N VAL A 326 -17.31 -19.09 -6.09
CA VAL A 326 -16.80 -19.82 -4.91
C VAL A 326 -17.60 -19.47 -3.68
N LYS A 327 -17.60 -20.40 -2.71
CA LYS A 327 -18.32 -20.23 -1.44
C LYS A 327 -17.35 -20.07 -0.29
N VAL A 328 -17.34 -18.88 0.31
CA VAL A 328 -16.47 -18.53 1.43
C VAL A 328 -17.25 -18.63 2.72
N VAL A 329 -16.70 -19.34 3.71
CA VAL A 329 -17.19 -19.32 5.08
C VAL A 329 -16.67 -18.05 5.74
N TYR A 330 -17.57 -17.09 5.94
CA TYR A 330 -17.28 -15.79 6.51
C TYR A 330 -17.70 -15.75 7.99
N THR A 331 -16.75 -15.46 8.87
CA THR A 331 -17.00 -15.19 10.30
C THR A 331 -16.85 -13.69 10.55
N PRO A 332 -17.93 -12.98 10.93
CA PRO A 332 -17.85 -11.57 11.28
C PRO A 332 -17.02 -11.37 12.54
N VAL A 333 -16.37 -10.21 12.66
CA VAL A 333 -15.70 -9.81 13.91
C VAL A 333 -16.73 -9.43 14.96
N ARG A 334 -17.88 -8.92 14.55
CA ARG A 334 -19.03 -8.65 15.42
C ARG A 334 -19.75 -9.95 15.79
N GLU A 335 -20.34 -10.01 16.98
CA GLU A 335 -21.11 -11.17 17.45
C GLU A 335 -22.34 -11.46 16.57
N GLU A 336 -23.00 -10.40 16.12
CA GLU A 336 -24.11 -10.43 15.17
C GLU A 336 -23.96 -9.31 14.15
N ALA A 337 -24.05 -9.64 12.86
CA ALA A 337 -23.89 -8.67 11.77
C ALA A 337 -24.71 -8.98 10.51
N ASP A 338 -25.05 -7.93 9.79
CA ASP A 338 -25.44 -8.01 8.38
C ASP A 338 -24.19 -7.76 7.51
N LEU A 339 -23.99 -8.58 6.49
CA LEU A 339 -22.85 -8.50 5.57
C LEU A 339 -23.29 -7.78 4.32
N PHE A 340 -22.83 -6.55 4.13
CA PHE A 340 -23.18 -5.73 2.97
C PHE A 340 -21.96 -5.50 2.09
N ASP A 341 -22.07 -5.84 0.80
CA ASP A 341 -21.03 -5.60 -0.18
C ASP A 341 -21.23 -4.23 -0.85
N ILE A 342 -20.27 -3.32 -0.67
CA ILE A 342 -20.35 -1.97 -1.25
C ILE A 342 -20.05 -1.94 -2.76
N VAL A 343 -19.46 -3.01 -3.32
CA VAL A 343 -19.22 -3.11 -4.78
C VAL A 343 -20.55 -3.38 -5.50
N SER A 344 -21.24 -4.45 -5.15
CA SER A 344 -22.55 -4.79 -5.73
C SER A 344 -23.71 -3.99 -5.13
N LYS A 345 -23.51 -3.35 -3.97
CA LYS A 345 -24.54 -2.67 -3.16
C LYS A 345 -25.66 -3.61 -2.72
N THR A 346 -25.30 -4.84 -2.35
CA THR A 346 -26.24 -5.87 -1.92
C THR A 346 -25.84 -6.49 -0.58
N TYR A 347 -26.83 -7.07 0.11
CA TYR A 347 -26.57 -7.88 1.29
C TYR A 347 -26.14 -9.28 0.85
N LEU A 348 -24.96 -9.72 1.27
CA LEU A 348 -24.48 -11.08 1.05
C LEU A 348 -25.08 -12.06 2.07
N ALA A 349 -25.31 -11.57 3.29
CA ALA A 349 -25.98 -12.31 4.36
C ALA A 349 -26.57 -11.34 5.39
N ARG A 350 -27.58 -11.79 6.16
CA ARG A 350 -28.21 -11.01 7.23
C ARG A 350 -28.33 -11.86 8.50
N LEU A 351 -28.35 -11.19 9.66
CA LEU A 351 -28.50 -11.79 10.98
C LEU A 351 -27.47 -12.91 11.24
N VAL A 352 -26.23 -12.70 10.78
CA VAL A 352 -25.17 -13.71 10.87
C VAL A 352 -24.72 -13.80 12.32
N LYS A 353 -24.88 -14.99 12.93
CA LYS A 353 -24.37 -15.34 14.26
C LYS A 353 -23.33 -16.43 14.11
N GLY A 354 -22.08 -16.13 14.46
CA GLY A 354 -20.95 -17.03 14.22
C GLY A 354 -20.46 -16.93 12.78
N SER A 355 -20.94 -17.77 11.86
CA SER A 355 -20.46 -17.79 10.46
C SER A 355 -21.59 -17.91 9.46
N ALA A 356 -21.39 -17.38 8.26
CA ALA A 356 -22.27 -17.56 7.10
C ALA A 356 -21.45 -17.99 5.88
N GLU A 357 -22.11 -18.72 4.97
CA GLU A 357 -21.56 -18.99 3.64
C GLU A 357 -21.95 -17.83 2.71
N ILE A 358 -20.95 -17.13 2.16
CA ILE A 358 -21.14 -16.09 1.15
C ILE A 358 -20.69 -16.63 -0.22
N GLU A 359 -21.49 -16.37 -1.25
CA GLU A 359 -21.13 -16.71 -2.63
C GLU A 359 -20.42 -15.52 -3.27
N MET A 360 -19.24 -15.76 -3.82
CA MET A 360 -18.45 -14.77 -4.57
C MET A 360 -18.46 -15.12 -6.06
N PRO A 361 -18.86 -14.22 -6.95
CA PRO A 361 -18.82 -14.46 -8.39
C PRO A 361 -17.40 -14.69 -8.92
N ALA A 362 -17.29 -15.37 -10.06
CA ALA A 362 -16.03 -15.62 -10.76
C ALA A 362 -15.28 -14.32 -11.09
N ASP A 363 -13.98 -14.26 -10.81
CA ASP A 363 -13.10 -13.12 -11.13
C ASP A 363 -13.66 -11.76 -10.63
N GLN A 364 -14.37 -11.76 -9.50
CA GLN A 364 -14.92 -10.56 -8.87
C GLN A 364 -14.38 -10.37 -7.46
N ALA A 365 -14.49 -9.13 -6.98
CA ALA A 365 -14.19 -8.78 -5.60
C ALA A 365 -15.45 -8.31 -4.86
N CYS A 366 -15.47 -8.53 -3.56
CA CYS A 366 -16.46 -7.98 -2.63
C CYS A 366 -15.74 -7.12 -1.60
N VAL A 367 -16.31 -5.96 -1.29
CA VAL A 367 -15.87 -5.12 -0.17
C VAL A 367 -16.99 -5.15 0.87
N ILE A 368 -16.81 -6.04 1.85
CA ILE A 368 -17.82 -6.41 2.82
C ILE A 368 -17.71 -5.49 4.03
N VAL A 369 -18.79 -4.77 4.34
CA VAL A 369 -18.97 -3.99 5.56
C VAL A 369 -19.84 -4.79 6.53
N GLU A 370 -19.35 -4.98 7.75
CA GLU A 370 -20.10 -5.63 8.83
C GLU A 370 -20.98 -4.61 9.56
N LEU A 371 -22.29 -4.66 9.26
CA LEU A 371 -23.28 -3.73 9.78
C LEU A 371 -23.96 -4.28 11.03
N PRO A 372 -24.44 -3.43 11.96
CA PRO A 372 -25.36 -3.87 13.01
C PRO A 372 -26.59 -4.52 12.37
N SER A 373 -26.99 -5.69 12.87
CA SER A 373 -28.10 -6.42 12.25
C SER A 373 -29.42 -5.67 12.36
N GLY A 374 -30.16 -5.67 11.25
CA GLY A 374 -31.45 -4.99 11.15
C GLY A 374 -31.36 -3.46 11.10
N ALA A 375 -30.16 -2.89 10.97
CA ALA A 375 -30.00 -1.46 10.84
C ALA A 375 -30.62 -0.93 9.54
N GLU A 376 -31.28 0.23 9.63
CA GLU A 376 -31.90 0.86 8.47
C GLU A 376 -30.88 1.68 7.70
N MET A 377 -30.81 1.42 6.38
CA MET A 377 -29.90 2.12 5.50
C MET A 377 -30.54 3.41 4.98
N GLU A 378 -29.86 4.53 5.20
CA GLU A 378 -30.22 5.84 4.69
C GLU A 378 -29.41 6.16 3.43
N LYS A 379 -30.08 6.68 2.40
CA LYS A 379 -29.43 7.22 1.20
C LYS A 379 -29.21 8.73 1.38
N GLY A 380 -27.95 9.14 1.50
CA GLY A 380 -27.54 10.54 1.42
C GLY A 380 -27.08 10.91 0.01
N ASP A 381 -26.69 12.18 -0.17
CA ASP A 381 -26.10 12.64 -1.44
C ASP A 381 -24.75 11.95 -1.66
N LYS A 382 -24.71 11.07 -2.67
CA LYS A 382 -23.60 10.17 -3.02
C LYS A 382 -23.11 9.28 -1.87
N LYS A 383 -23.88 9.06 -0.81
CA LYS A 383 -23.43 8.29 0.36
C LYS A 383 -24.49 7.31 0.82
N LEU A 384 -24.07 6.16 1.30
CA LEU A 384 -24.91 5.26 2.08
C LEU A 384 -24.54 5.42 3.54
N LEU A 385 -25.55 5.54 4.41
CA LEU A 385 -25.36 5.73 5.84
C LEU A 385 -26.18 4.74 6.66
N ILE A 386 -25.65 4.39 7.82
CA ILE A 386 -26.37 3.71 8.91
C ILE A 386 -26.01 4.45 10.20
N ASP A 387 -27.02 4.85 10.98
CA ASP A 387 -26.84 5.62 12.22
C ASP A 387 -25.98 6.89 12.03
N LYS A 388 -26.18 7.59 10.90
CA LYS A 388 -25.39 8.76 10.47
C LYS A 388 -23.89 8.47 10.22
N LYS A 389 -23.49 7.20 10.24
CA LYS A 389 -22.14 6.73 9.88
C LYS A 389 -22.11 6.32 8.43
N ILE A 390 -21.07 6.74 7.72
CA ILE A 390 -20.91 6.43 6.30
C ILE A 390 -20.49 4.97 6.16
N ILE A 391 -21.20 4.23 5.33
CA ILE A 391 -20.86 2.84 4.98
C ILE A 391 -20.28 2.74 3.56
N ALA A 392 -20.63 3.67 2.67
CA ALA A 392 -20.09 3.79 1.31
C ALA A 392 -20.20 5.23 0.80
N TYR A 393 -19.22 5.66 0.00
CA TYR A 393 -19.11 7.01 -0.59
C TYR A 393 -19.50 7.10 -2.07
N LYS A 394 -19.82 5.97 -2.71
CA LYS A 394 -20.25 5.91 -4.11
C LYS A 394 -21.35 4.88 -4.31
#